data_AF-A0A924TWS5-F1
#
_entry.id   AF-A0A924TWS5-F1
#
_cell.length_a   1.000
_cell.length_b   1.000
_cell.length_c   1.000
_cell.angle_alpha   90.00
_cell.angle_beta   90.00
_cell.angle_gamma   90.00
#
_symmetry.space_group_name_H-M   'P 1'
#
loop_
_entity.id
_entity.type
_entity.pdbx_description
1 polymer ?
#
loop_
_entity_poly.entity_id
_entity_poly.type
_entity_poly.pdbx_seq_one_letter_code
_entity_poly.pdbx_strand_id
1 'polypeptide(L)'
;PRLTARLAALGLVTPEDEVQVQHLWWFGRLIGNTDMHTGNLSFRPVQGRFALAPLYDMLPMRYAPLAGGEVPERALSPVLPLPPQRAVWLAACAAAIAFWQAAAVDGRIGEDFRTLCAGNADELMRLRDRL
;
A
#
# COMPACT_ATOMS: atom_id res chain seq x y z
N PRO A 1 10.61 4.17 0.52
CA PRO A 1 11.58 3.57 -0.44
C PRO A 1 12.94 4.29 -0.53
N ARG A 2 12.99 5.56 -0.95
CA ARG A 2 14.28 6.27 -1.18
C ARG A 2 15.14 6.38 0.08
N LEU A 3 14.54 6.68 1.23
CA LEU A 3 15.26 6.74 2.51
C LEU A 3 15.79 5.36 2.91
N THR A 4 14.98 4.31 2.79
CA THR A 4 15.40 2.93 3.09
C THR A 4 16.55 2.46 2.21
N ALA A 5 16.55 2.81 0.92
CA ALA A 5 17.69 2.51 0.03
C ALA A 5 19.00 3.17 0.51
N ARG A 6 18.92 4.40 1.06
CA ARG A 6 20.10 5.06 1.67
C ARG A 6 20.52 4.38 2.97
N LEU A 7 19.58 3.93 3.79
CA LEU A 7 19.89 3.15 5.00
C LEU A 7 20.56 1.81 4.64
N ALA A 8 20.11 1.15 3.57
CA ALA A 8 20.70 -0.09 3.07
C ALA A 8 22.12 0.14 2.55
N ALA A 9 22.35 1.22 1.80
CA ALA A 9 23.69 1.62 1.34
C ALA A 9 24.67 1.92 2.50
N LEU A 10 24.15 2.31 3.67
CA LEU A 10 24.93 2.51 4.90
C LEU A 10 25.08 1.23 5.75
N GLY A 11 24.51 0.10 5.32
CA GLY A 11 24.49 -1.15 6.08
C GLY A 11 23.64 -1.11 7.36
N LEU A 12 22.79 -0.10 7.51
CA LEU A 12 21.95 0.11 8.70
C LEU A 12 20.67 -0.71 8.66
N VAL A 13 20.18 -1.07 7.49
CA VAL A 13 19.08 -2.03 7.26
C VAL A 13 19.54 -3.11 6.30
N THR A 14 18.83 -4.23 6.25
CA THR A 14 19.13 -5.30 5.29
C THR A 14 18.58 -4.97 3.89
N PRO A 15 19.12 -5.55 2.80
CA PRO A 15 18.50 -5.47 1.48
C PRO A 15 17.06 -5.98 1.48
N GLU A 16 16.75 -6.98 2.32
CA GLU A 16 15.42 -7.52 2.51
C GLU A 16 14.47 -6.45 3.09
N ASP A 17 14.89 -5.69 4.10
CA ASP A 17 14.10 -4.57 4.64
C ASP A 17 13.78 -3.53 3.55
N GLU A 18 14.73 -3.25 2.65
CA GLU A 18 14.49 -2.34 1.53
C GLU A 18 13.37 -2.85 0.62
N VAL A 19 13.41 -4.12 0.22
CA VAL A 19 12.38 -4.75 -0.61
C VAL A 19 11.04 -4.76 0.11
N GLN A 20 11.01 -5.06 1.42
CA GLN A 20 9.79 -5.01 2.23
C GLN A 20 9.18 -3.60 2.24
N VAL A 21 9.99 -2.56 2.44
CA VAL A 21 9.49 -1.18 2.38
C VAL A 21 8.98 -0.79 0.99
N GLN A 22 9.60 -1.30 -0.09
CA GLN A 22 9.08 -1.08 -1.44
C GLN A 22 7.73 -1.77 -1.65
N HIS A 23 7.56 -2.99 -1.12
CA HIS A 23 6.30 -3.74 -1.17
C HIS A 23 5.19 -3.03 -0.41
N LEU A 24 5.46 -2.62 0.84
CA LEU A 24 4.52 -1.85 1.67
C LEU A 24 4.12 -0.52 1.03
N TRP A 25 5.10 0.18 0.44
CA TRP A 25 4.82 1.44 -0.25
C TRP A 25 3.90 1.23 -1.46
N TRP A 26 4.15 0.19 -2.28
CA TRP A 26 3.26 -0.11 -3.40
C TRP A 26 1.88 -0.57 -2.92
N PHE A 27 1.81 -1.42 -1.90
CA PHE A 27 0.55 -1.87 -1.33
C PHE A 27 -0.30 -0.67 -0.89
N GLY A 28 0.27 0.26 -0.13
CA GLY A 28 -0.40 1.48 0.29
C GLY A 28 -0.95 2.30 -0.89
N ARG A 29 -0.17 2.48 -1.96
CA ARG A 29 -0.66 3.17 -3.17
C ARG A 29 -1.83 2.46 -3.82
N LEU A 30 -1.77 1.13 -3.90
CA LEU A 30 -2.76 0.31 -4.60
C LEU A 30 -4.06 0.15 -3.78
N ILE A 31 -4.01 0.39 -2.47
CA ILE A 31 -5.22 0.55 -1.65
C ILE A 31 -5.68 2.00 -1.53
N GLY A 32 -5.07 2.94 -2.25
CA GLY A 32 -5.46 4.35 -2.18
C GLY A 32 -5.11 5.01 -0.83
N ASN A 33 -4.07 4.54 -0.13
CA ASN A 33 -3.52 5.25 1.01
C ASN A 33 -2.83 6.53 0.53
N THR A 34 -3.49 7.67 0.76
CA THR A 34 -2.97 9.00 0.42
C THR A 34 -2.13 9.63 1.53
N ASP A 35 -2.00 8.96 2.68
CA ASP A 35 -1.33 9.48 3.88
C ASP A 35 -0.04 8.72 4.22
N MET A 36 0.72 8.33 3.20
CA MET A 36 1.97 7.60 3.38
C MET A 36 3.16 8.54 3.63
N HIS A 37 3.27 9.07 4.85
CA HIS A 37 4.42 9.89 5.29
C HIS A 37 5.43 9.09 6.12
N THR A 38 6.60 9.70 6.39
CA THR A 38 7.71 9.03 7.11
C THR A 38 7.40 8.70 8.58
N GLY A 39 6.27 9.17 9.12
CA GLY A 39 5.81 8.82 10.47
C GLY A 39 5.11 7.47 10.53
N ASN A 40 4.63 6.95 9.39
CA ASN A 40 3.86 5.70 9.33
C ASN A 40 4.72 4.49 8.97
N LEU A 41 6.03 4.62 9.19
CA LEU A 41 7.00 3.54 9.04
C LEU A 41 8.09 3.69 10.08
N SER A 42 8.24 2.67 10.92
CA SER A 42 9.20 2.66 12.01
C SER A 42 10.20 1.52 11.88
N PHE A 43 11.34 1.68 12.52
CA PHE A 43 12.35 0.65 12.68
C PHE A 43 12.65 0.41 14.15
N ARG A 44 13.00 -0.82 14.50
CA ARG A 44 13.44 -1.21 15.84
C ARG A 44 14.95 -1.46 15.81
N PRO A 45 15.70 -1.00 16.83
CA PRO A 45 17.12 -1.32 16.93
C PRO A 45 17.31 -2.81 17.24
N VAL A 46 18.12 -3.51 16.45
CA VAL A 46 18.47 -4.92 16.60
C VAL A 46 19.96 -5.10 16.31
N GLN A 47 20.75 -5.43 17.32
CA GLN A 47 22.18 -5.76 17.19
C GLN A 47 22.99 -4.74 16.36
N GLY A 48 22.81 -3.44 16.62
CA GLY A 48 23.54 -2.38 15.91
C GLY A 48 23.01 -2.07 14.51
N ARG A 49 21.90 -2.68 14.10
CA ARG A 49 21.14 -2.37 12.88
C ARG A 49 19.71 -1.99 13.22
N PHE A 50 18.96 -1.63 12.18
CA PHE A 50 17.54 -1.37 12.22
C PHE A 50 16.80 -2.50 11.52
N ALA A 51 15.80 -3.08 12.19
CA ALA A 51 14.85 -4.01 11.61
C ALA A 51 13.51 -3.32 11.42
N LEU A 52 12.84 -3.56 10.29
CA LEU A 52 11.51 -2.98 10.05
C LEU A 52 10.54 -3.34 11.19
N ALA A 53 9.81 -2.34 11.71
CA ALA A 53 8.76 -2.57 12.70
C ALA A 53 7.51 -3.17 12.01
N PRO A 54 6.62 -3.85 12.76
CA PRO A 54 5.33 -4.26 12.23
C PRO A 54 4.60 -3.09 11.56
N LEU A 55 3.87 -3.38 10.49
CA LEU A 55 3.10 -2.39 9.76
C LEU A 55 1.97 -1.82 10.63
N TYR A 56 1.76 -0.51 10.53
CA TYR A 56 0.63 0.20 11.13
C TYR A 56 0.14 1.29 10.17
N ASP A 57 -1.06 1.80 10.44
CA ASP A 57 -1.67 2.93 9.70
C ASP A 57 -1.69 2.75 8.17
N MET A 58 -2.08 1.55 7.74
CA MET A 58 -2.17 1.19 6.33
C MET A 58 -3.65 1.11 5.90
N LEU A 59 -4.25 2.27 5.69
CA LEU A 59 -5.68 2.43 5.44
C LEU A 59 -5.93 3.12 4.09
N PRO A 60 -7.09 2.89 3.44
CA PRO A 60 -7.42 3.50 2.15
C PRO A 60 -7.89 4.96 2.33
N MET A 61 -6.98 5.83 2.78
CA MET A 61 -7.29 7.22 3.19
C MET A 61 -7.88 8.10 2.08
N ARG A 62 -7.81 7.70 0.81
CA ARG A 62 -8.53 8.34 -0.29
C ARG A 62 -10.02 8.53 -0.01
N TYR A 63 -10.63 7.58 0.71
CA TYR A 63 -12.07 7.55 1.00
C TYR A 63 -12.42 8.10 2.39
N ALA A 64 -11.44 8.61 3.14
CA ALA A 64 -11.71 9.24 4.41
C ALA A 64 -12.59 10.49 4.20
N PRO A 65 -13.58 10.74 5.08
CA PRO A 65 -14.32 12.00 5.09
C PRO A 65 -13.37 13.19 5.19
N LEU A 66 -13.74 14.29 4.54
CA LEU A 66 -13.09 15.58 4.73
C LEU A 66 -13.37 16.12 6.13
N ALA A 67 -12.65 17.16 6.54
CA ALA A 67 -12.83 17.81 7.85
C ALA A 67 -14.29 18.28 8.09
N GLY A 68 -15.05 18.58 7.03
CA GLY A 68 -16.47 18.93 7.09
C GLY A 68 -17.44 17.75 7.09
N GLY A 69 -16.96 16.49 7.08
CA GLY A 69 -17.77 15.27 7.03
C GLY A 69 -18.16 14.80 5.63
N GLU A 70 -17.84 15.59 4.60
CA GLU A 70 -18.10 15.23 3.19
C GLU A 70 -17.26 14.02 2.77
N VAL A 71 -17.88 13.06 2.08
CA VAL A 71 -17.19 11.91 1.48
C VAL A 71 -17.16 12.12 -0.03
N PRO A 72 -16.09 12.71 -0.58
CA PRO A 72 -16.00 12.94 -2.02
C PRO A 72 -15.88 11.60 -2.76
N GLU A 73 -16.68 11.44 -3.83
CA GLU A 73 -16.51 10.33 -4.76
C GLU A 73 -15.13 10.41 -5.42
N ARG A 74 -14.27 9.45 -5.11
CA ARG A 74 -12.90 9.39 -5.61
C ARG A 74 -12.63 8.00 -6.14
N ALA A 75 -12.58 7.85 -7.46
CA ALA A 75 -12.11 6.61 -8.07
C ALA A 75 -10.66 6.33 -7.65
N LEU A 76 -10.34 5.04 -7.47
CA LEU A 76 -8.95 4.62 -7.39
C LEU A 76 -8.29 4.87 -8.75
N SER A 77 -7.10 5.48 -8.74
CA SER A 77 -6.30 5.67 -9.95
C SER A 77 -4.90 5.09 -9.71
N PRO A 78 -4.73 3.78 -9.90
CA PRO A 78 -3.46 3.12 -9.64
C PRO A 78 -2.42 3.53 -10.67
N VAL A 79 -1.20 3.81 -10.21
CA VAL A 79 -0.08 4.16 -11.09
C VAL A 79 0.71 2.90 -11.45
N LEU A 80 1.01 2.74 -12.75
CA LEU A 80 1.83 1.64 -13.25
C LEU A 80 3.30 1.80 -12.80
N PRO A 81 4.02 0.68 -12.55
CA PRO A 81 5.41 0.71 -12.13
C PRO A 81 6.34 1.05 -13.31
N LEU A 82 7.52 1.57 -13.00
CA LEU A 82 8.65 1.54 -13.95
C LEU A 82 9.14 0.10 -14.13
N PRO A 83 9.84 -0.25 -15.24
CA PRO A 83 10.29 -1.62 -15.48
C PRO A 83 11.06 -2.27 -14.30
N PRO A 84 12.00 -1.59 -13.61
CA PRO A 84 12.70 -2.17 -12.45
C PRO A 84 11.80 -2.44 -11.24
N GLN A 85 10.64 -1.81 -11.17
CA GLN A 85 9.69 -1.90 -10.06
C GLN A 85 8.60 -2.95 -10.31
N ARG A 86 8.55 -3.56 -11.51
CA ARG A 86 7.47 -4.46 -11.93
C ARG A 86 7.27 -5.63 -10.97
N ALA A 87 8.35 -6.30 -10.56
CA ALA A 87 8.26 -7.47 -9.69
C ALA A 87 7.64 -7.13 -8.32
N VAL A 88 8.14 -6.08 -7.65
CA VAL A 88 7.61 -5.64 -6.35
C VAL A 88 6.19 -5.08 -6.47
N TRP A 89 5.86 -4.43 -7.59
CA TRP A 89 4.51 -3.96 -7.87
C TRP A 89 3.54 -5.12 -8.03
N LEU A 90 3.89 -6.18 -8.77
CA LEU A 90 3.03 -7.36 -8.96
C LEU A 90 2.75 -8.05 -7.62
N ALA A 91 3.77 -8.20 -6.78
CA ALA A 91 3.61 -8.74 -5.43
C ALA A 91 2.70 -7.87 -4.55
N ALA A 92 2.81 -6.55 -4.63
CA ALA A 92 1.96 -5.62 -3.89
C ALA A 92 0.52 -5.60 -4.43
N CYS A 93 0.37 -5.71 -5.75
CA CYS A 93 -0.92 -5.75 -6.43
C CYS A 93 -1.72 -6.98 -6.05
N ALA A 94 -1.08 -8.16 -5.97
CA ALA A 94 -1.73 -9.37 -5.47
C ALA A 94 -2.29 -9.19 -4.05
N ALA A 95 -1.51 -8.59 -3.14
CA ALA A 95 -1.97 -8.29 -1.78
C ALA A 95 -3.10 -7.25 -1.76
N ALA A 96 -3.02 -6.21 -2.59
CA ALA A 96 -4.05 -5.17 -2.69
C ALA A 96 -5.37 -5.71 -3.26
N ILE A 97 -5.32 -6.59 -4.27
CA ILE A 97 -6.50 -7.29 -4.79
C ILE A 97 -7.15 -8.12 -3.67
N ALA A 98 -6.37 -8.89 -2.92
CA ALA A 98 -6.89 -9.69 -1.82
C ALA A 98 -7.53 -8.82 -0.71
N PHE A 99 -6.91 -7.68 -0.38
CA PHE A 99 -7.47 -6.69 0.55
C PHE A 99 -8.84 -6.18 0.07
N TRP A 100 -8.93 -5.74 -1.19
CA TRP A 100 -10.17 -5.21 -1.75
C TRP A 100 -11.27 -6.26 -1.86
N GLN A 101 -10.93 -7.49 -2.26
CA GLN A 101 -11.88 -8.60 -2.31
C GLN A 101 -12.41 -8.97 -0.91
N ALA A 102 -11.54 -8.99 0.11
CA ALA A 102 -11.95 -9.22 1.48
C ALA A 102 -12.89 -8.11 1.98
N ALA A 103 -12.57 -6.85 1.71
CA ALA A 103 -13.41 -5.72 2.08
C ALA A 103 -14.76 -5.70 1.35
N ALA A 104 -14.81 -6.17 0.09
CA ALA A 104 -16.03 -6.24 -0.71
C ALA A 104 -17.07 -7.24 -0.15
N VAL A 105 -16.66 -8.20 0.67
CA VAL A 105 -17.56 -9.21 1.25
C VAL A 105 -17.70 -9.10 2.78
N ASP A 106 -17.01 -8.16 3.41
CA ASP A 106 -17.05 -7.99 4.87
C ASP A 106 -18.35 -7.32 5.31
N GLY A 107 -19.21 -8.07 6.01
CA GLY A 107 -20.52 -7.58 6.48
C GLY A 107 -20.46 -6.40 7.45
N ARG A 108 -19.28 -6.06 8.00
CA ARG A 108 -19.08 -4.88 8.86
C ARG A 108 -18.97 -3.57 8.06
N ILE A 109 -18.75 -3.67 6.75
CA ILE A 109 -18.58 -2.53 5.84
C ILE A 109 -19.92 -2.23 5.16
N GLY A 110 -20.28 -0.95 5.01
CA GLY A 110 -21.52 -0.53 4.33
C GLY A 110 -21.60 -0.97 2.87
N GLU A 111 -22.80 -1.24 2.37
CA GLU A 111 -23.03 -1.81 1.03
C GLU A 111 -22.40 -1.00 -0.10
N ASP A 112 -22.57 0.33 -0.09
CA ASP A 112 -21.99 1.21 -1.10
C ASP A 112 -20.45 1.11 -1.12
N PHE A 113 -19.84 1.02 0.06
CA PHE A 113 -18.38 0.89 0.16
C PHE A 113 -17.90 -0.50 -0.26
N ARG A 114 -18.68 -1.57 -0.01
CA ARG A 114 -18.37 -2.91 -0.52
C ARG A 114 -18.39 -2.95 -2.05
N THR A 115 -19.37 -2.32 -2.67
CA THR A 115 -19.45 -2.18 -4.14
C THR A 115 -18.22 -1.45 -4.69
N LEU A 116 -17.80 -0.38 -4.02
CA LEU A 116 -16.57 0.33 -4.35
C LEU A 116 -15.32 -0.56 -4.23
N CYS A 117 -15.23 -1.37 -3.17
CA CYS A 117 -14.13 -2.31 -2.96
C CYS A 117 -14.05 -3.35 -4.08
N ALA A 118 -15.20 -3.90 -4.52
CA ALA A 118 -15.25 -4.81 -5.65
C ALA A 118 -14.72 -4.15 -6.94
N GLY A 119 -15.17 -2.93 -7.24
CA GLY A 119 -14.68 -2.17 -8.39
C GLY A 119 -13.17 -1.88 -8.36
N ASN A 120 -12.61 -1.59 -7.17
CA ASN A 120 -11.17 -1.42 -6.98
C ASN A 120 -10.40 -2.72 -7.26
N ALA A 121 -10.90 -3.87 -6.80
CA ALA A 121 -10.28 -5.16 -7.06
C ALA A 121 -10.24 -5.47 -8.57
N ASP A 122 -11.36 -5.24 -9.26
CA ASP A 122 -11.48 -5.47 -10.71
C ASP A 122 -10.51 -4.59 -11.51
N GLU A 123 -10.39 -3.31 -11.15
CA GLU A 123 -9.44 -2.40 -11.78
C GLU A 123 -7.99 -2.85 -11.59
N LEU A 124 -7.62 -3.30 -10.38
CA LEU A 124 -6.27 -3.80 -10.13
C LEU A 124 -5.97 -5.10 -10.89
N MET A 125 -6.93 -6.03 -10.97
CA MET A 125 -6.79 -7.25 -11.79
C MET A 125 -6.59 -6.90 -13.26
N ARG A 126 -7.39 -5.98 -13.80
CA ARG A 126 -7.28 -5.50 -15.18
C ARG A 126 -5.92 -4.86 -15.48
N LEU A 127 -5.34 -4.11 -14.53
CA LEU A 127 -4.02 -3.51 -14.69
C LEU A 127 -2.89 -4.55 -14.59
N ARG A 128 -3.00 -5.48 -13.65
CA ARG A 128 -2.04 -6.58 -13.48
C ARG A 128 -1.91 -7.41 -14.75
N ASP A 129 -3.03 -7.74 -15.39
CA ASP A 129 -3.04 -8.60 -16.57
C ASP A 129 -2.49 -7.90 -17.83
N ARG A 130 -2.31 -6.58 -17.81
CA ARG A 130 -1.68 -5.78 -18.88
C ARG A 130 -0.18 -5.58 -18.70
N LEU A 131 0.35 -5.85 -17.51
CA LEU A 131 1.77 -5.72 -17.20
C LEU A 131 2.47 -7.02 -17.52
#